data_AF-A0A0B7BZF1-F1
#
_entry.id   AF-A0A0B7BZF1-F1
#
_cell.length_a   1.000
_cell.length_b   1.000
_cell.length_c   1.000
_cell.angle_alpha   90.00
_cell.angle_beta   90.00
_cell.angle_gamma   90.00
#
_symmetry.space_group_name_H-M   'P 1'
#
loop_
_entity.id
_entity.type
_entity.pdbx_description
1 polymer ?
#
loop_
_entity_poly.entity_id
_entity_poly.type
_entity_poly.pdbx_seq_one_letter_code
_entity_poly.pdbx_strand_id
1 'polypeptide(L)'
;MTFTTISTSLSPLLTFAVISVLFCGMVSTSDLGFHCVFGPMVTTVTPEGQTLEYCPTQMEPPVMTKGDYILAVKDGKCYECMCASDTGLACCDCPRPRRG
;
A
#
# COMPACT_ATOMS: atom_id res chain seq x y z
N MET A 1 -30.48 -39.38 40.94
CA MET A 1 -29.62 -38.42 40.25
C MET A 1 -30.44 -37.82 39.11
N THR A 2 -30.94 -36.61 39.30
CA THR A 2 -31.80 -35.90 38.34
C THR A 2 -30.92 -35.25 37.27
N PHE A 3 -31.04 -35.71 36.02
CA PHE A 3 -30.46 -35.05 34.86
C PHE A 3 -31.35 -33.85 34.47
N THR A 4 -30.89 -32.64 34.75
CA THR A 4 -31.46 -31.42 34.18
C THR A 4 -31.06 -31.34 32.71
N THR A 5 -31.97 -31.74 31.82
CA THR A 5 -31.90 -31.42 30.40
C THR A 5 -32.17 -29.93 30.23
N ILE A 6 -31.11 -29.16 30.01
CA ILE A 6 -31.22 -27.76 29.59
C ILE A 6 -31.72 -27.77 28.15
N SER A 7 -33.03 -27.64 27.98
CA SER A 7 -33.66 -27.41 26.69
C SER A 7 -33.38 -25.97 26.23
N THR A 8 -32.27 -25.76 25.52
CA THR A 8 -31.99 -24.49 24.83
C THR A 8 -32.84 -24.40 23.57
N SER A 9 -34.13 -24.04 23.71
CA SER A 9 -34.95 -23.62 22.57
C SER A 9 -34.55 -22.20 22.14
N LEU A 10 -33.32 -22.06 21.62
CA LEU A 10 -32.90 -20.82 20.97
C LEU A 10 -33.65 -20.74 19.64
N SER A 11 -34.58 -19.79 19.58
CA SER A 11 -35.33 -19.48 18.36
C SER A 11 -34.38 -19.31 17.17
N PRO A 12 -34.68 -19.87 15.99
CA PRO A 12 -33.78 -19.87 14.84
C PRO A 12 -33.39 -18.46 14.39
N LEU A 13 -34.24 -17.46 14.60
CA LEU A 13 -33.93 -16.05 14.38
C LEU A 13 -32.75 -15.54 15.22
N LEU A 14 -32.62 -16.04 16.44
CA LEU A 14 -31.60 -15.64 17.40
C LEU A 14 -30.25 -16.31 17.08
N THR A 15 -30.28 -17.56 16.58
CA THR A 15 -29.07 -18.21 16.08
C THR A 15 -28.58 -17.55 14.79
N PHE A 16 -29.47 -17.19 13.85
CA PHE A 16 -29.11 -16.43 12.65
C PHE A 16 -28.52 -15.06 12.99
N ALA A 17 -29.10 -14.33 13.97
CA ALA A 17 -28.59 -13.04 14.41
C ALA A 17 -27.20 -13.15 15.06
N VAL A 18 -26.96 -14.18 15.88
CA VAL A 18 -25.65 -14.40 16.50
C VAL A 18 -24.60 -14.82 15.47
N ILE A 19 -24.96 -15.68 14.51
CA ILE A 19 -24.07 -16.10 13.43
C ILE A 19 -23.74 -14.92 12.52
N SER A 20 -24.71 -14.07 12.17
CA SER A 20 -24.47 -12.91 11.30
C SER A 20 -23.56 -11.87 11.97
N VAL A 21 -23.73 -11.61 13.27
CA VAL A 21 -22.85 -10.70 14.03
C VAL A 21 -21.43 -11.27 14.14
N LEU A 22 -21.29 -12.58 14.37
CA LEU A 22 -19.99 -13.25 14.42
C LEU A 22 -19.28 -13.27 13.06
N PHE A 23 -20.01 -13.48 11.96
CA PHE A 23 -19.46 -13.42 10.61
C PHE A 23 -19.10 -11.99 10.19
N CYS A 24 -19.86 -10.97 10.62
CA CYS A 24 -19.55 -9.58 10.33
C CYS A 24 -18.24 -9.11 11.01
N GLY A 25 -17.92 -9.68 12.18
CA GLY A 25 -16.67 -9.40 12.89
C GLY A 25 -15.43 -10.10 12.32
N MET A 26 -15.60 -11.11 11.44
CA MET A 26 -14.52 -11.84 10.79
C MET A 26 -14.19 -11.35 9.38
N VAL A 27 -14.75 -10.23 8.95
CA VAL A 27 -14.21 -9.51 7.78
C VAL A 27 -12.92 -8.85 8.23
N SER A 28 -11.85 -9.63 8.26
CA SER A 28 -10.48 -9.15 8.42
C SER A 28 -10.23 -8.16 7.30
N THR A 29 -10.33 -6.86 7.62
CA THR A 29 -9.84 -5.78 6.80
C THR A 29 -8.35 -6.01 6.65
N SER A 30 -7.96 -6.70 5.58
CA SER A 30 -6.57 -6.82 5.19
C SER A 30 -6.19 -5.43 4.72
N ASP A 31 -5.57 -4.65 5.60
CA ASP A 31 -4.99 -3.37 5.25
C ASP A 31 -3.84 -3.66 4.28
N LEU A 32 -4.11 -3.53 2.99
CA LEU A 32 -3.10 -3.48 1.93
C LEU A 32 -2.46 -2.09 2.01
N GLY A 33 -1.85 -1.78 3.15
CA GLY A 33 -1.19 -0.52 3.41
C GLY A 33 0.09 -0.44 2.60
N PHE A 34 -0.02 -0.09 1.32
CA PHE A 34 1.12 0.32 0.51
C PHE A 34 1.46 1.76 0.91
N HIS A 35 2.57 1.97 1.62
CA HIS A 35 3.02 3.34 1.86
C HIS A 35 3.60 3.91 0.57
N CYS A 36 3.00 4.99 0.08
CA CYS A 36 3.49 5.72 -1.08
C CYS A 36 3.95 7.12 -0.68
N VAL A 37 5.11 7.51 -1.20
CA VAL A 37 5.68 8.86 -1.10
C VAL A 37 5.48 9.53 -2.46
N PHE A 38 4.96 10.76 -2.43
CA PHE A 38 4.72 11.55 -3.64
C PHE A 38 5.61 12.78 -3.65
N GLY A 39 5.90 13.28 -4.85
CA GLY A 39 6.73 14.46 -5.02
C GLY A 39 6.49 15.14 -6.37
N PRO A 40 6.92 16.40 -6.53
CA PRO A 40 6.75 17.12 -7.78
C PRO A 40 7.75 16.64 -8.85
N MET A 41 7.36 16.79 -10.11
CA MET A 41 8.32 16.82 -11.22
C MET A 41 8.97 18.20 -11.26
N VAL A 42 10.29 18.22 -11.44
CA VAL A 42 11.10 19.43 -11.52
C VAL A 42 11.65 19.56 -12.93
N THR A 43 11.64 20.79 -13.44
CA THR A 43 12.24 21.14 -14.73
C THR A 43 13.45 22.01 -14.47
N THR A 44 14.59 21.64 -15.05
CA THR A 44 15.83 22.42 -14.99
C THR A 44 16.42 22.57 -16.39
N VAL A 45 17.33 23.53 -16.55
CA VAL A 45 18.08 23.75 -17.79
C VAL A 45 19.52 23.34 -17.56
N THR A 46 20.04 22.42 -18.37
CA THR A 46 21.44 22.00 -18.29
C THR A 46 22.37 23.12 -18.73
N PRO A 47 23.68 23.07 -18.39
CA PRO A 47 24.66 24.05 -18.85
C PRO A 47 24.70 24.21 -20.38
N GLU A 48 24.32 23.18 -21.12
CA GLU A 48 24.25 23.14 -22.58
C GLU A 48 22.93 23.73 -23.14
N GLY A 49 22.05 24.23 -22.27
CA GLY A 49 20.76 24.82 -22.65
C GLY A 49 19.65 23.81 -22.91
N GLN A 50 19.84 22.53 -22.56
CA GLN A 50 18.80 21.51 -22.72
C GLN A 50 17.84 21.55 -21.54
N THR A 51 16.54 21.36 -21.80
CA THR A 51 15.56 21.21 -20.73
C THR A 51 15.56 19.78 -20.23
N LEU A 52 15.75 19.58 -18.93
CA LEU A 52 15.71 18.29 -18.26
C LEU A 52 14.54 18.26 -17.28
N GLU A 53 13.68 17.26 -17.43
CA GLU A 53 12.55 17.01 -16.53
C GLU A 53 12.85 15.76 -15.70
N TYR A 54 12.81 15.88 -14.37
CA TYR A 54 13.17 14.82 -13.45
C TYR A 54 12.39 14.90 -12.14
N CYS A 55 12.37 13.80 -11.39
CA CYS A 55 11.74 13.72 -10.08
C CYS A 55 12.80 13.46 -8.99
N PRO A 56 12.86 14.25 -7.91
CA PRO A 56 13.74 13.99 -6.77
C PRO A 56 13.12 12.95 -5.83
N THR A 57 13.77 11.81 -5.63
CA THR A 57 13.22 10.69 -4.86
C THR A 57 13.47 10.81 -3.36
N GLN A 58 14.54 11.51 -2.94
CA GLN A 58 15.08 11.45 -1.58
C GLN A 58 15.39 10.02 -1.10
N MET A 59 15.72 9.13 -2.04
CA MET A 59 16.08 7.72 -1.87
C MET A 59 17.34 7.44 -2.71
N GLU A 60 17.81 6.20 -2.74
CA GLU A 60 18.89 5.76 -3.63
C GLU A 60 18.29 5.00 -4.84
N PRO A 61 18.36 5.49 -6.09
CA PRO A 61 19.05 6.70 -6.54
C PRO A 61 18.24 8.00 -6.26
N PRO A 62 18.93 9.15 -6.09
CA PRO A 62 18.33 10.39 -5.58
C PRO A 62 17.42 11.14 -6.56
N VAL A 63 17.54 10.83 -7.85
CA VAL A 63 16.77 11.45 -8.93
C VAL A 63 16.42 10.39 -9.97
N MET A 64 15.32 10.62 -10.67
CA MET A 64 14.93 9.84 -11.84
C MET A 64 14.42 10.76 -12.95
N THR A 65 14.70 10.43 -14.21
CA THR A 65 14.23 11.23 -15.33
C THR A 65 12.75 10.99 -15.62
N LYS A 66 12.12 11.97 -16.28
CA LYS A 66 10.73 11.85 -16.71
C LYS A 66 10.53 10.62 -17.60
N GLY A 67 9.50 9.86 -17.31
CA GLY A 67 9.13 8.65 -18.05
C GLY A 67 9.81 7.38 -17.52
N ASP A 68 10.71 7.51 -16.55
CA ASP A 68 11.38 6.36 -15.98
C ASP A 68 10.54 5.66 -14.91
N TYR A 69 10.91 4.39 -14.72
CA TYR A 69 10.52 3.56 -13.61
C TYR A 69 11.77 2.96 -12.99
N ILE A 70 11.95 3.14 -11.68
CA ILE A 70 13.13 2.67 -10.96
C ILE A 70 12.73 2.00 -9.64
N LEU A 71 13.65 1.18 -9.15
CA LEU A 71 13.63 0.73 -7.77
C LEU A 71 14.53 1.63 -6.96
N ALA A 72 13.98 2.21 -5.90
CA ALA A 72 14.71 3.04 -4.98
C ALA A 72 14.79 2.39 -3.59
N VAL A 73 15.87 2.67 -2.85
CA VAL A 73 16.08 2.17 -1.50
C VAL A 73 16.23 3.32 -0.53
N LYS A 74 15.55 3.22 0.61
CA LYS A 74 15.68 4.18 1.72
C LYS A 74 15.55 3.46 3.05
N ASP A 75 16.52 3.65 3.93
CA ASP A 75 16.54 3.03 5.26
C ASP A 75 16.39 1.50 5.23
N GLY A 76 16.97 0.85 4.21
CA GLY A 76 16.87 -0.60 3.99
C GLY A 76 15.52 -1.08 3.45
N LYS A 77 14.58 -0.18 3.16
CA LYS A 77 13.29 -0.48 2.53
C LYS A 77 13.33 -0.22 1.02
N CYS A 78 12.65 -1.08 0.28
CA CYS A 78 12.52 -1.01 -1.17
C CYS A 78 11.26 -0.24 -1.55
N TYR A 79 11.39 0.65 -2.53
CA TYR A 79 10.31 1.40 -3.15
C TYR A 79 10.33 1.24 -4.66
N GLU A 80 9.15 1.10 -5.26
CA GLU A 80 8.90 1.18 -6.70
C GLU A 80 8.48 2.60 -7.05
N CYS A 81 9.32 3.29 -7.83
CA CYS A 81 9.15 4.70 -8.16
C CYS A 81 8.84 4.91 -9.64
N MET A 82 7.92 5.82 -9.92
CA MET A 82 7.57 6.30 -11.26
C MET A 82 7.60 7.83 -11.29
N CYS A 83 8.12 8.40 -12.37
CA CYS A 83 8.08 9.85 -12.62
C CYS A 83 7.34 10.13 -13.93
N ALA A 84 6.14 10.68 -13.83
CA ALA A 84 5.31 11.03 -15.00
C ALA A 84 4.88 12.50 -14.96
N SER A 85 4.52 13.05 -16.12
CA SER A 85 4.20 14.49 -16.24
C SER A 85 2.86 14.88 -15.63
N ASP A 86 1.93 13.94 -15.57
CA ASP A 86 0.60 14.10 -15.01
C ASP A 86 0.57 13.86 -13.50
N THR A 87 1.36 12.91 -13.00
CA THR A 87 1.37 12.54 -11.58
C THR A 87 2.55 13.09 -10.77
N GLY A 88 3.64 13.51 -11.43
CA GLY A 88 4.92 13.74 -10.76
C GLY A 88 5.56 12.43 -10.31
N LEU A 89 6.22 12.47 -9.16
CA LEU A 89 6.81 11.31 -8.50
C LEU A 89 5.76 10.53 -7.70
N ALA A 90 5.75 9.22 -7.87
CA ALA A 90 5.10 8.29 -6.95
C ALA A 90 6.06 7.13 -6.64
N CYS A 91 6.39 6.93 -5.37
CA CYS A 91 7.24 5.85 -4.87
C CYS A 91 6.49 5.02 -3.82
N CYS A 92 6.17 3.77 -4.12
CA CYS A 92 5.40 2.90 -3.21
C CYS A 92 6.24 1.74 -2.68
N ASP A 93 5.96 1.29 -1.45
CA ASP A 93 6.61 0.11 -0.88
C ASP A 93 6.55 -1.09 -1.84
N CYS A 94 7.69 -1.75 -2.04
CA CYS A 94 7.76 -2.91 -2.93
C CYS A 94 6.84 -4.05 -2.41
N PRO A 95 5.95 -4.62 -3.25
CA PRO A 95 4.96 -5.62 -2.83
C PRO A 95 5.57 -6.96 -2.37
N ARG A 96 6.86 -7.20 -2.59
CA ARG A 96 7.57 -8.38 -2.10
C ARG A 96 8.99 -8.04 -1.62
N PRO A 97 9.41 -8.52 -0.44
CA PRO A 97 10.83 -8.58 -0.13
C PRO A 97 11.48 -9.52 -1.15
N ARG A 98 12.46 -9.02 -1.93
CA ARG A 98 13.27 -9.89 -2.79
C ARG A 98 14.00 -10.87 -1.88
N ARG A 99 13.65 -12.17 -1.95
CA ARG A 99 14.50 -13.23 -1.39
C ARG A 99 15.82 -13.17 -2.17
N GLY A 100 16.87 -12.70 -1.51
CA GLY A 100 18.25 -12.79 -2.01
C GLY A 100 18.74 -14.23 -2.04
#